data_AF-A0AAD0T8G0-F1
#
_entry.id   AF-A0AAD0T8G0-F1
#
_cell.length_a   1.000
_cell.length_b   1.000
_cell.length_c   1.000
_cell.angle_alpha   90.00
_cell.angle_beta   90.00
_cell.angle_gamma   90.00
#
_symmetry.space_group_name_H-M   'P 1'
#
loop_
_entity.id
_entity.type
_entity.pdbx_description
1 polymer ?
#
loop_
_entity_poly.entity_id
_entity_poly.type
_entity_poly.pdbx_seq_one_letter_code
_entity_poly.pdbx_strand_id
1 'polypeptide(L)'
;MSIIQKIEEQCSFNFTGRINILKQADRQFLGVVYINEGEIVAAQFSQKTGIKALYSLVIFDMDGIENFTLVAEPEVVSDSDFEFKLKFSEFKKNAEKAYQEHRQSLSLRPPADIHILINPAFIKVGKKTGANEFLLLKTIAEYSKVNDIYTNCELFDFEVTQALVSLRRLGALKVVK
;
A
#
# COMPACT_ATOMS: atom_id res chain seq x y z
N MET A 1 5.68 9.08 12.36
CA MET A 1 6.62 9.85 11.49
C MET A 1 8.06 9.37 11.64
N SER A 2 8.28 8.23 12.30
CA SER A 2 9.63 7.72 12.55
C SER A 2 10.27 7.19 11.25
N ILE A 3 9.47 6.64 10.32
CA ILE A 3 10.01 6.05 9.09
C ILE A 3 10.53 7.08 8.10
N ILE A 4 9.77 8.15 7.84
CA ILE A 4 10.18 9.20 6.90
C ILE A 4 11.47 9.87 7.39
N GLN A 5 11.55 10.18 8.68
CA GLN A 5 12.75 10.77 9.28
C GLN A 5 13.95 9.82 9.22
N LYS A 6 13.75 8.53 9.48
CA LYS A 6 14.85 7.55 9.42
C LYS A 6 15.37 7.39 7.99
N ILE A 7 14.48 7.34 7.00
CA ILE A 7 14.87 7.29 5.59
C ILE A 7 15.59 8.58 5.19
N GLU A 8 15.09 9.75 5.60
CA GLU A 8 15.74 11.05 5.35
C GLU A 8 17.18 11.07 5.88
N GLU A 9 17.36 10.63 7.13
CA GLU A 9 18.67 10.51 7.77
C GLU A 9 19.59 9.60 6.93
N GLN A 10 19.16 8.38 6.61
CA GLN A 10 20.01 7.44 5.88
C GLN A 10 20.33 7.94 4.45
N CYS A 11 19.35 8.48 3.73
CA CYS A 11 19.56 9.05 2.40
C CYS A 11 20.56 10.22 2.41
N SER A 12 20.53 11.06 3.46
CA SER A 12 21.43 12.22 3.57
C SER A 12 22.90 11.85 3.72
N PHE A 13 23.20 10.64 4.23
CA PHE A 13 24.56 10.11 4.37
C PHE A 13 25.03 9.27 3.17
N ASN A 14 24.29 9.25 2.05
CA ASN A 14 24.51 8.33 0.94
C ASN A 14 24.61 6.86 1.41
N PHE A 15 23.77 6.49 2.38
CA PHE A 15 23.77 5.16 2.97
C PHE A 15 23.52 4.08 1.92
N THR A 16 24.22 2.96 2.05
CA THR A 16 23.94 1.72 1.32
C THR A 16 23.71 0.60 2.33
N GLY A 17 22.56 -0.05 2.21
CA GLY A 17 22.16 -1.13 3.11
C GLY A 17 20.65 -1.21 3.24
N ARG A 18 20.19 -1.73 4.38
CA ARG A 18 18.77 -1.96 4.63
C ARG A 18 18.32 -1.33 5.94
N ILE A 19 17.06 -0.90 5.98
CA ILE A 19 16.37 -0.47 7.19
C ILE A 19 15.34 -1.55 7.50
N ASN A 20 15.62 -2.35 8.53
CA ASN A 20 14.69 -3.36 9.03
C ASN A 20 13.61 -2.71 9.89
N ILE A 21 12.35 -3.10 9.65
CA ILE A 21 11.18 -2.70 10.41
C ILE A 21 10.78 -3.87 11.29
N LEU A 22 11.00 -3.72 12.60
CA LEU A 22 10.79 -4.77 13.59
C LEU A 22 9.71 -4.35 14.58
N LYS A 23 8.73 -5.21 14.84
CA LYS A 23 7.72 -4.98 15.88
C LYS A 23 8.40 -4.74 17.23
N GLN A 24 7.95 -3.73 17.97
CA GLN A 24 8.64 -3.34 19.21
C GLN A 24 8.50 -4.38 20.33
N ALA A 25 7.37 -5.10 20.37
CA ALA A 25 7.05 -6.03 21.45
C ALA A 25 7.96 -7.26 21.48
N ASP A 26 8.27 -7.84 20.32
CA ASP A 26 8.92 -9.14 20.17
C ASP A 26 10.04 -9.16 19.11
N ARG A 27 10.35 -7.99 18.52
CA ARG A 27 11.30 -7.87 17.41
C ARG A 27 10.92 -8.66 16.17
N GLN A 28 9.65 -9.05 16.02
CA GLN A 28 9.18 -9.73 14.81
C GLN A 28 9.42 -8.88 13.57
N PHE A 29 9.92 -9.49 12.50
CA PHE A 29 10.13 -8.82 11.23
C PHE A 29 8.79 -8.44 10.57
N LEU A 30 8.60 -7.15 10.30
CA LEU A 30 7.42 -6.62 9.61
C LEU A 30 7.72 -6.22 8.15
N GLY A 31 8.98 -5.89 7.87
CA GLY A 31 9.40 -5.42 6.56
C GLY A 31 10.80 -4.85 6.54
N VAL A 32 11.20 -4.39 5.36
CA VAL A 32 12.52 -3.84 5.08
C VAL A 32 12.42 -2.75 4.01
N VAL A 33 13.28 -1.73 4.10
CA VAL A 33 13.52 -0.75 3.03
C VAL A 33 14.98 -0.83 2.61
N TYR A 34 15.25 -1.00 1.33
CA TYR A 34 16.60 -1.06 0.78
C TYR A 34 16.99 0.31 0.22
N ILE A 35 18.21 0.74 0.56
CA ILE A 35 18.78 2.00 0.12
C ILE A 35 20.14 1.69 -0.52
N ASN A 36 20.40 2.26 -1.68
CA ASN A 36 21.69 2.21 -2.34
C ASN A 36 22.15 3.63 -2.69
N GLU A 37 23.33 4.02 -2.22
CA GLU A 37 23.94 5.33 -2.47
C GLU A 37 22.98 6.50 -2.16
N GLY A 38 22.19 6.37 -1.10
CA GLY A 38 21.22 7.37 -0.68
C GLY A 38 19.90 7.39 -1.46
N GLU A 39 19.68 6.48 -2.41
CA GLU A 39 18.41 6.31 -3.11
C GLU A 39 17.66 5.06 -2.65
N ILE A 40 16.33 5.15 -2.56
CA ILE A 40 15.48 4.03 -2.15
C ILE A 40 15.30 3.12 -3.37
N VAL A 41 15.64 1.84 -3.23
CA VAL A 41 15.69 0.92 -4.37
C VAL A 41 14.69 -0.25 -4.29
N ALA A 42 14.28 -0.63 -3.09
CA ALA A 42 13.23 -1.62 -2.88
C ALA A 42 12.61 -1.48 -1.50
N ALA A 43 11.43 -2.07 -1.31
CA ALA A 43 10.79 -2.15 -0.02
C ALA A 43 9.90 -3.38 0.07
N GLN A 44 9.80 -3.96 1.25
CA GLN A 44 8.88 -5.05 1.55
C GLN A 44 8.18 -4.75 2.87
N PHE A 45 6.86 -4.91 2.91
CA PHE A 45 6.08 -4.63 4.11
C PHE A 45 4.73 -5.33 4.04
N SER A 46 4.38 -6.09 5.08
CA SER A 46 3.07 -6.77 5.19
C SER A 46 2.69 -7.55 3.92
N GLN A 47 3.61 -8.38 3.41
CA GLN A 47 3.49 -9.19 2.18
C GLN A 47 3.42 -8.40 0.85
N LYS A 48 3.47 -7.07 0.89
CA LYS A 48 3.60 -6.23 -0.30
C LYS A 48 5.08 -5.99 -0.60
N THR A 49 5.42 -5.74 -1.86
CA THR A 49 6.77 -5.34 -2.30
C THR A 49 6.73 -3.99 -3.05
N GLY A 50 7.91 -3.46 -3.37
CA GLY A 50 8.09 -2.30 -4.21
C GLY A 50 7.54 -0.99 -3.62
N ILE A 51 7.15 -0.09 -4.51
CA ILE A 51 6.56 1.22 -4.14
C ILE A 51 5.30 1.04 -3.28
N LYS A 52 4.55 -0.06 -3.50
CA LYS A 52 3.35 -0.36 -2.73
C LYS A 52 3.64 -0.68 -1.27
N ALA A 53 4.67 -1.47 -1.01
CA ALA A 53 5.14 -1.70 0.34
C ALA A 53 5.58 -0.39 1.02
N LEU A 54 6.35 0.43 0.30
CA LEU A 54 6.93 1.66 0.83
C LEU A 54 5.86 2.65 1.32
N TYR A 55 4.83 2.93 0.52
CA TYR A 55 3.77 3.85 0.95
C TYR A 55 2.80 3.21 1.96
N SER A 56 2.58 1.90 1.88
CA SER A 56 1.80 1.19 2.91
C SER A 56 2.47 1.30 4.29
N LEU A 57 3.81 1.20 4.35
CA LEU A 57 4.59 1.38 5.56
C LEU A 57 4.47 2.81 6.12
N VAL A 58 4.51 3.83 5.25
CA VAL A 58 4.32 5.22 5.70
C VAL A 58 2.93 5.42 6.29
N ILE A 59 1.88 4.94 5.62
CA ILE A 59 0.51 5.02 6.12
C ILE A 59 0.39 4.30 7.47
N PHE A 60 1.00 3.12 7.59
CA PHE A 60 1.01 2.33 8.83
C PHE A 60 1.66 3.07 10.01
N ASP A 61 2.80 3.74 9.78
CA ASP A 61 3.45 4.61 10.78
C ASP A 61 2.58 5.82 11.14
N MET A 62 1.98 6.47 10.14
CA MET A 62 1.21 7.69 10.34
C MET A 62 -0.14 7.45 11.05
N ASP A 63 -0.80 6.33 10.76
CA ASP A 63 -2.04 5.91 11.43
C ASP A 63 -1.77 5.30 12.82
N GLY A 64 -0.51 5.04 13.18
CA GLY A 64 -0.13 4.50 14.49
C GLY A 64 -0.67 3.10 14.73
N ILE A 65 -0.75 2.28 13.68
CA ILE A 65 -1.39 0.95 13.73
C ILE A 65 -0.64 0.03 14.70
N GLU A 66 0.69 0.03 14.66
CA GLU A 66 1.52 -0.73 15.59
C GLU A 66 2.86 -0.04 15.82
N ASN A 67 3.42 -0.20 17.03
CA ASN A 67 4.74 0.32 17.35
C ASN A 67 5.83 -0.60 16.81
N PHE A 68 6.79 -0.01 16.11
CA PHE A 68 7.95 -0.71 15.55
C PHE A 68 9.25 0.05 15.83
N THR A 69 10.37 -0.68 15.76
CA THR A 69 11.72 -0.15 15.78
C THR A 69 12.32 -0.23 14.39
N LEU A 70 13.12 0.77 14.04
CA LEU A 70 13.84 0.85 12.78
C LEU A 70 15.32 0.61 13.04
N VAL A 71 15.90 -0.41 12.37
CA VAL A 71 17.31 -0.77 12.51
C VAL A 71 17.96 -0.65 11.14
N ALA A 72 18.92 0.28 11.00
CA ALA A 72 19.71 0.41 9.79
C ALA A 72 20.93 -0.50 9.87
N GLU A 73 21.11 -1.36 8.87
CA GLU A 73 22.22 -2.31 8.77
C GLU A 73 22.97 -2.03 7.47
N PRO A 74 24.25 -1.61 7.53
CA PRO A 74 25.08 -1.46 6.35
C PRO A 74 25.30 -2.82 5.68
N GLU A 75 24.92 -2.94 4.41
CA GLU A 75 25.03 -4.16 3.62
C GLU A 75 25.21 -3.77 2.15
N VAL A 76 25.92 -4.60 1.37
CA VAL A 76 25.98 -4.41 -0.09
C VAL A 76 24.62 -4.78 -0.67
N VAL A 77 23.93 -3.81 -1.27
CA VAL A 77 22.68 -4.04 -1.98
C VAL A 77 23.00 -4.36 -3.43
N SER A 78 22.61 -5.54 -3.91
CA SER A 78 22.88 -5.94 -5.29
C SER A 78 21.90 -5.25 -6.25
N ASP A 79 22.33 -5.00 -7.49
CA ASP A 79 21.44 -4.49 -8.54
C ASP A 79 20.23 -5.42 -8.79
N SER A 80 20.35 -6.72 -8.48
CA SER A 80 19.24 -7.67 -8.57
C SER A 80 18.12 -7.40 -7.56
N ASP A 81 18.43 -6.68 -6.47
CA ASP A 81 17.47 -6.35 -5.43
C ASP A 81 16.68 -5.06 -5.75
N PHE A 82 16.98 -4.40 -6.88
CA PHE A 82 16.37 -3.14 -7.24
C PHE A 82 15.00 -3.39 -7.88
N GLU A 83 13.94 -2.90 -7.23
CA GLU A 83 12.59 -2.90 -7.80
C GLU A 83 12.24 -1.55 -8.44
N PHE A 84 12.85 -0.47 -7.93
CA PHE A 84 12.68 0.90 -8.41
C PHE A 84 13.91 1.73 -8.04
N LYS A 85 13.92 3.01 -8.38
CA LYS A 85 14.95 3.95 -7.96
C LYS A 85 14.30 5.29 -7.65
N LEU A 86 14.31 5.69 -6.39
CA LEU A 86 13.52 6.83 -5.90
C LEU A 86 14.35 7.71 -4.98
N LYS A 87 14.43 9.00 -5.30
CA LYS A 87 15.06 10.00 -4.44
C LYS A 87 14.18 10.31 -3.23
N PHE A 88 14.81 10.68 -2.12
CA PHE A 88 14.07 11.03 -0.90
C PHE A 88 13.04 12.15 -1.13
N SER A 89 13.38 13.19 -1.91
CA SER A 89 12.46 14.30 -2.21
C SER A 89 11.20 13.85 -2.95
N GLU A 90 11.34 12.93 -3.91
CA GLU A 90 10.23 12.35 -4.66
C GLU A 90 9.40 11.41 -3.79
N PHE A 91 10.06 10.56 -3.01
CA PHE A 91 9.42 9.72 -2.00
C PHE A 91 8.56 10.54 -1.04
N LYS A 92 9.10 11.60 -0.44
CA LYS A 92 8.39 12.44 0.53
C LYS A 92 7.12 13.04 -0.07
N LYS A 93 7.24 13.64 -1.26
CA LYS A 93 6.09 14.24 -1.97
C LYS A 93 5.00 13.20 -2.29
N ASN A 94 5.40 12.02 -2.76
CA ASN A 94 4.46 10.97 -3.14
C ASN A 94 3.82 10.33 -1.90
N ALA A 95 4.57 10.16 -0.82
CA ALA A 95 4.09 9.65 0.46
C ALA A 95 3.06 10.59 1.08
N GLU A 96 3.30 11.90 1.06
CA GLU A 96 2.34 12.92 1.50
C GLU A 96 1.03 12.85 0.70
N LYS A 97 1.13 12.74 -0.64
CA LYS A 97 -0.04 12.59 -1.52
C LYS A 97 -0.81 11.30 -1.22
N ALA A 98 -0.13 10.16 -1.13
CA ALA A 98 -0.74 8.86 -0.84
C ALA A 98 -1.44 8.86 0.52
N TYR A 99 -0.84 9.49 1.54
CA TYR A 99 -1.45 9.61 2.86
C TYR A 99 -2.69 10.51 2.85
N GLN A 100 -2.68 11.62 2.11
CA GLN A 100 -3.85 12.48 1.95
C GLN A 100 -5.01 11.73 1.28
N GLU A 101 -4.73 10.98 0.22
CA GLU A 101 -5.73 10.16 -0.48
C GLU A 101 -6.29 9.06 0.43
N HIS A 102 -5.41 8.42 1.23
CA HIS A 102 -5.82 7.46 2.26
C HIS A 102 -6.77 8.07 3.29
N ARG A 103 -6.41 9.21 3.88
CA ARG A 103 -7.23 9.93 4.86
C ARG A 103 -8.63 10.28 4.33
N GLN A 104 -8.71 10.73 3.08
CA GLN A 104 -10.00 11.03 2.44
C GLN A 104 -10.83 9.76 2.25
N SER A 105 -10.18 8.66 1.86
CA SER A 105 -10.84 7.39 1.59
C SER A 105 -11.40 6.71 2.85
N LEU A 106 -10.81 6.91 4.04
CA LEU A 106 -11.28 6.29 5.29
C LEU A 106 -12.76 6.55 5.58
N SER A 107 -13.25 7.76 5.30
CA SER A 107 -14.67 8.11 5.47
C SER A 107 -15.62 7.42 4.49
N LEU A 108 -15.08 6.91 3.38
CA LEU A 108 -15.81 6.25 2.30
C LEU A 108 -15.70 4.72 2.35
N ARG A 109 -14.85 4.18 3.23
CA ARG A 109 -14.59 2.75 3.36
C ARG A 109 -15.87 2.03 3.82
N PRO A 110 -16.35 1.01 3.09
CA PRO A 110 -17.49 0.22 3.52
C PRO A 110 -17.16 -0.61 4.78
N PRO A 111 -18.17 -0.95 5.60
CA PRO A 111 -18.01 -1.90 6.71
C PRO A 111 -17.41 -3.24 6.25
N ALA A 112 -16.49 -3.78 7.05
CA ALA A 112 -15.65 -4.92 6.71
C ALA A 112 -16.41 -6.27 6.61
N ASP A 113 -17.56 -6.36 7.26
CA ASP A 113 -18.43 -7.53 7.35
C ASP A 113 -19.40 -7.66 6.16
N ILE A 114 -19.55 -6.62 5.36
CA ILE A 114 -20.48 -6.61 4.24
C ILE A 114 -19.95 -7.48 3.08
N HIS A 115 -20.87 -8.14 2.38
CA HIS A 115 -20.58 -8.82 1.12
C HIS A 115 -20.94 -7.95 -0.09
N ILE A 116 -20.03 -7.87 -1.05
CA ILE A 116 -20.17 -7.15 -2.31
C ILE A 116 -20.01 -8.17 -3.44
N LEU A 117 -20.93 -8.15 -4.39
CA LEU A 117 -20.87 -8.95 -5.61
C LEU A 117 -20.96 -8.05 -6.84
N ILE A 118 -20.41 -8.55 -7.95
CA ILE A 118 -20.57 -7.91 -9.26
C ILE A 118 -22.03 -8.04 -9.70
N ASN A 119 -22.63 -6.93 -10.10
CA ASN A 119 -23.96 -6.92 -10.72
C ASN A 119 -23.89 -7.61 -12.09
N PRO A 120 -24.53 -8.77 -12.31
CA PRO A 120 -24.39 -9.52 -13.55
C PRO A 120 -24.85 -8.75 -14.79
N ALA A 121 -25.79 -7.81 -14.63
CA ALA A 121 -26.23 -6.92 -15.70
C ALA A 121 -25.10 -6.01 -16.20
N PHE A 122 -24.20 -5.58 -15.31
CA PHE A 122 -23.07 -4.73 -15.65
C PHE A 122 -22.04 -5.44 -16.54
N ILE A 123 -21.88 -6.77 -16.40
CA ILE A 123 -20.96 -7.53 -17.25
C ILE A 123 -21.40 -7.48 -18.72
N LYS A 124 -22.71 -7.43 -18.99
CA LYS A 124 -23.27 -7.48 -20.35
C LYS A 124 -23.38 -6.11 -21.02
N VAL A 125 -23.77 -5.08 -20.27
CA VAL A 125 -24.13 -3.75 -20.80
C VAL A 125 -23.51 -2.59 -20.00
N GLY A 126 -22.55 -2.90 -19.13
CA GLY A 126 -21.87 -1.90 -18.31
C GLY A 126 -20.98 -0.96 -19.12
N LYS A 127 -20.61 0.15 -18.48
CA LYS A 127 -19.62 1.09 -19.02
C LYS A 127 -18.22 0.50 -18.89
N LYS A 128 -17.31 0.93 -19.77
CA LYS A 128 -15.88 0.62 -19.64
C LYS A 128 -15.37 1.12 -18.30
N THR A 129 -14.60 0.29 -17.64
CA THR A 129 -13.92 0.55 -16.36
C THR A 129 -12.45 0.89 -16.61
N GLY A 130 -11.84 1.66 -15.71
CA GLY A 130 -10.40 1.86 -15.70
C GLY A 130 -9.64 0.62 -15.22
N ALA A 131 -8.31 0.72 -15.18
CA ALA A 131 -7.44 -0.38 -14.77
C ALA A 131 -7.68 -0.80 -13.31
N ASN A 132 -7.78 0.17 -12.39
CA ASN A 132 -8.00 -0.08 -10.97
C ASN A 132 -9.39 -0.69 -10.73
N GLU A 133 -10.43 -0.17 -11.38
CA GLU A 133 -11.77 -0.77 -11.30
C GLU A 133 -11.79 -2.21 -11.85
N PHE A 134 -11.07 -2.49 -12.93
CA PHE A 134 -10.99 -3.84 -13.49
C PHE A 134 -10.27 -4.81 -12.55
N LEU A 135 -9.14 -4.40 -11.96
CA LEU A 135 -8.42 -5.19 -10.95
C LEU A 135 -9.32 -5.49 -9.75
N LEU A 136 -10.06 -4.49 -9.27
CA LEU A 136 -11.00 -4.68 -8.18
C LEU A 136 -12.14 -5.65 -8.55
N LEU A 137 -12.70 -5.55 -9.76
CA LEU A 137 -13.72 -6.50 -10.24
C LEU A 137 -13.19 -7.94 -10.27
N LYS A 138 -11.93 -8.13 -10.68
CA LYS A 138 -11.27 -9.45 -10.63
C LYS A 138 -11.19 -9.95 -9.18
N THR A 139 -10.74 -9.14 -8.24
CA THR A 139 -10.69 -9.52 -6.81
C THR A 139 -12.08 -9.84 -6.26
N ILE A 140 -13.12 -9.04 -6.59
CA ILE A 140 -14.50 -9.28 -6.12
C ILE A 140 -15.08 -10.59 -6.66
N ALA A 141 -14.67 -11.02 -7.85
CA ALA A 141 -15.10 -12.31 -8.41
C ALA A 141 -14.63 -13.51 -7.58
N GLU A 142 -13.51 -13.37 -6.86
CA GLU A 142 -12.92 -14.41 -6.02
C GLU A 142 -13.28 -14.23 -4.52
N TYR A 143 -13.36 -12.99 -4.06
CA TYR A 143 -13.60 -12.61 -2.67
C TYR A 143 -14.79 -11.69 -2.56
N SER A 144 -15.85 -12.12 -1.86
CA SER A 144 -17.08 -11.31 -1.74
C SER A 144 -17.11 -10.42 -0.50
N LYS A 145 -16.39 -10.77 0.58
CA LYS A 145 -16.41 -10.00 1.82
C LYS A 145 -15.49 -8.78 1.71
N VAL A 146 -15.94 -7.61 2.16
CA VAL A 146 -15.15 -6.37 2.10
C VAL A 146 -13.78 -6.55 2.73
N ASN A 147 -13.69 -7.14 3.93
CA ASN A 147 -12.39 -7.39 4.55
C ASN A 147 -11.43 -8.15 3.63
N ASP A 148 -11.92 -9.24 3.03
CA ASP A 148 -11.10 -10.14 2.20
C ASP A 148 -10.71 -9.45 0.88
N ILE A 149 -11.56 -8.58 0.33
CA ILE A 149 -11.23 -7.76 -0.84
C ILE A 149 -10.03 -6.86 -0.53
N TYR A 150 -10.03 -6.16 0.61
CA TYR A 150 -8.90 -5.28 0.97
C TYR A 150 -7.61 -6.07 1.25
N THR A 151 -7.71 -7.27 1.80
CA THR A 151 -6.54 -8.11 2.07
C THR A 151 -5.94 -8.73 0.81
N ASN A 152 -6.75 -9.07 -0.19
CA ASN A 152 -6.32 -9.82 -1.37
C ASN A 152 -6.21 -8.98 -2.65
N CYS A 153 -6.61 -7.70 -2.63
CA CYS A 153 -6.45 -6.82 -3.79
C CYS A 153 -5.02 -6.28 -3.86
N GLU A 154 -4.44 -6.28 -5.06
CA GLU A 154 -3.11 -5.74 -5.31
C GLU A 154 -3.05 -4.20 -5.17
N LEU A 155 -4.20 -3.53 -5.18
CA LEU A 155 -4.31 -2.07 -5.07
C LEU A 155 -4.03 -1.60 -3.64
N PHE A 156 -3.68 -0.32 -3.50
CA PHE A 156 -3.66 0.30 -2.17
C PHE A 156 -5.07 0.38 -1.58
N ASP A 157 -5.22 0.33 -0.25
CA ASP A 157 -6.51 0.45 0.44
C ASP A 157 -7.33 1.67 -0.03
N PHE A 158 -6.66 2.80 -0.27
CA PHE A 158 -7.33 4.00 -0.78
C PHE A 158 -7.81 3.83 -2.23
N GLU A 159 -7.02 3.16 -3.07
CA GLU A 159 -7.40 2.84 -4.45
C GLU A 159 -8.56 1.84 -4.49
N VAL A 160 -8.55 0.82 -3.63
CA VAL A 160 -9.67 -0.12 -3.45
C VAL A 160 -10.94 0.67 -3.09
N THR A 161 -10.84 1.58 -2.12
CA THR A 161 -11.97 2.39 -1.69
C THR A 161 -12.49 3.29 -2.80
N GLN A 162 -11.61 4.00 -3.52
CA GLN A 162 -11.98 4.85 -4.64
C GLN A 162 -12.61 4.04 -5.78
N ALA A 163 -12.07 2.88 -6.10
CA ALA A 163 -12.60 1.99 -7.12
C ALA A 163 -13.96 1.40 -6.71
N LEU A 164 -14.17 1.04 -5.43
CA LEU A 164 -15.48 0.61 -4.91
C LEU A 164 -16.52 1.72 -5.06
N VAL A 165 -16.17 2.97 -4.73
CA VAL A 165 -17.06 4.12 -4.90
C VAL A 165 -17.37 4.36 -6.38
N SER A 166 -16.36 4.32 -7.25
CA SER A 166 -16.50 4.46 -8.71
C SER A 166 -17.45 3.41 -9.28
N LEU A 167 -17.18 2.13 -9.01
CA LEU A 167 -17.99 0.99 -9.46
C LEU A 167 -19.42 1.03 -8.91
N ARG A 168 -19.62 1.49 -7.67
CA ARG A 168 -20.97 1.71 -7.11
C ARG A 168 -21.73 2.78 -7.88
N ARG A 169 -21.09 3.91 -8.22
CA ARG A 169 -21.71 4.98 -9.03
C ARG A 169 -22.05 4.50 -10.44
N LEU A 170 -21.27 3.56 -10.99
CA LEU A 170 -21.52 2.92 -12.28
C LEU A 170 -22.61 1.84 -12.23
N GLY A 171 -23.15 1.51 -11.06
CA GLY A 171 -24.15 0.44 -10.89
C GLY A 171 -23.56 -0.97 -11.07
N ALA A 172 -22.23 -1.10 -10.97
CA ALA A 172 -21.50 -2.34 -11.18
C ALA A 172 -21.54 -3.29 -9.98
N LEU A 173 -21.89 -2.81 -8.80
CA LEU A 173 -21.83 -3.55 -7.54
C LEU A 173 -23.22 -3.75 -6.95
N LYS A 174 -23.44 -4.91 -6.33
CA LYS A 174 -24.57 -5.18 -5.44
C LYS A 174 -24.05 -5.53 -4.07
N VAL A 175 -24.67 -4.95 -3.05
CA VAL A 175 -24.44 -5.30 -1.65
C VAL A 175 -25.37 -6.44 -1.29
N VAL A 176 -24.81 -7.48 -0.68
CA VAL A 176 -25.54 -8.63 -0.15
C VAL A 176 -25.39 -8.61 1.36
N LYS A 177 -26.51 -8.70 2.06
CA LYS A 177 -26.56 -8.87 3.52
C LYS A 177 -26.60 -10.34 3.85
#